data_AF-A0AAT9HLD0-F1
#
_entry.id   AF-A0AAT9HLD0-F1
#
_cell.length_a   1.000
_cell.length_b   1.000
_cell.length_c   1.000
_cell.angle_alpha   90.00
_cell.angle_beta   90.00
_cell.angle_gamma   90.00
#
_symmetry.space_group_name_H-M   'P 1'
#
loop_
_entity.id
_entity.type
_entity.pdbx_description
1 polymer ?
#
loop_
_entity_poly.entity_id
_entity_poly.type
_entity_poly.pdbx_seq_one_letter_code
_entity_poly.pdbx_strand_id
1 'polypeptide(L)' 'MTAIYTGAGTPVQFRAQKDVARFFEGLDLLDPGVTVGHRWRPTVPAGPETPTDAQVSLWTGVGIKP' A
#
# COMPACT_ATOMS: atom_id res chain seq x y z
N MET A 1 -9.62 -5.79 -15.51
CA MET A 1 -9.54 -5.94 -14.03
C MET A 1 -10.52 -5.03 -13.30
N THR A 2 -10.61 -3.72 -13.62
CA THR A 2 -11.53 -2.78 -12.92
C THR A 2 -13.01 -2.98 -13.25
N ALA A 3 -13.36 -3.63 -14.36
CA ALA A 3 -14.74 -3.80 -14.83
C ALA A 3 -15.68 -4.47 -13.82
N ILE A 4 -15.19 -5.42 -13.00
CA ILE A 4 -15.98 -6.05 -11.93
C ILE A 4 -16.41 -5.02 -10.87
N TYR A 5 -15.47 -4.19 -10.44
CA TYR A 5 -15.69 -3.12 -9.46
C TYR A 5 -16.58 -2.00 -10.03
N THR A 6 -16.31 -1.57 -11.26
CA THR A 6 -17.14 -0.57 -11.94
C THR A 6 -18.57 -1.07 -12.17
N GLY A 7 -18.75 -2.32 -12.59
CA GLY A 7 -20.08 -2.93 -12.77
C GLY A 7 -20.86 -3.10 -11.47
N ALA A 8 -20.15 -3.23 -10.34
CA ALA A 8 -20.74 -3.25 -9.00
C ALA A 8 -20.97 -1.83 -8.42
N GLY A 9 -20.81 -0.77 -9.20
CA GLY A 9 -21.03 0.62 -8.76
C GLY A 9 -19.94 1.16 -7.83
N THR A 10 -18.79 0.50 -7.73
CA THR A 10 -17.65 0.91 -6.90
C THR A 10 -16.38 1.08 -7.74
N PRO A 11 -16.29 2.12 -8.59
CA PRO A 11 -15.13 2.30 -9.46
C PRO A 11 -13.81 2.30 -8.69
N VAL A 12 -12.84 1.52 -9.16
CA VAL A 12 -11.50 1.40 -8.56
C VAL A 12 -10.44 1.99 -9.49
N GLN A 13 -9.42 2.62 -8.89
CA GLN A 13 -8.23 3.07 -9.60
C GLN A 13 -6.96 2.52 -8.95
N PHE A 14 -6.21 1.73 -9.72
CA PHE A 14 -4.90 1.23 -9.33
C PHE A 14 -3.86 2.31 -9.57
N ARG A 15 -2.91 2.43 -8.64
CA ARG A 15 -1.84 3.43 -8.71
C ARG A 15 -0.50 2.76 -8.49
N ALA A 16 0.53 3.26 -9.15
CA ALA A 16 1.89 2.84 -8.83
C ALA A 16 2.28 3.35 -7.45
N GLN A 17 3.28 2.72 -6.82
CA GLN A 17 3.81 3.13 -5.51
C GLN A 17 4.18 4.62 -5.49
N LYS A 18 4.86 5.10 -6.53
CA LYS A 18 5.24 6.52 -6.67
C LYS A 18 4.02 7.46 -6.67
N ASP A 19 2.91 7.05 -7.29
CA ASP A 19 1.72 7.89 -7.36
C ASP A 19 1.00 7.94 -6.02
N VAL A 20 1.08 6.85 -5.24
CA VAL A 20 0.59 6.83 -3.85
C VAL A 20 1.49 7.66 -2.93
N ALA A 21 2.81 7.57 -3.11
CA ALA A 21 3.78 8.33 -2.30
C ALA A 21 3.55 9.85 -2.38
N ARG A 22 3.03 10.36 -3.50
CA ARG A 22 2.69 11.78 -3.66
C ARG A 22 1.61 12.27 -2.68
N PHE A 23 0.73 11.40 -2.20
CA PHE A 23 -0.25 11.80 -1.17
C PHE A 23 0.40 12.11 0.18
N PHE A 24 1.66 11.72 0.40
CA PHE A 24 2.42 12.00 1.61
C PHE A 24 3.32 13.26 1.47
N GLU A 25 3.29 13.96 0.33
CA GLU A 25 4.01 15.22 0.16
C GLU A 25 3.59 16.23 1.25
N GLY A 26 4.57 16.80 1.96
CA GLY A 26 4.34 17.74 3.06
C GLY A 26 4.04 17.09 4.42
N LEU A 27 4.10 15.77 4.54
CA LEU A 27 4.04 15.04 5.80
C LEU A 27 5.42 14.51 6.20
N ASP A 28 5.64 14.31 7.50
CA ASP A 28 6.77 13.57 8.02
C ASP A 28 6.52 12.07 7.82
N LEU A 29 6.96 11.56 6.67
CA LEU A 29 6.77 10.16 6.29
C LEU A 29 7.67 9.24 7.11
N LEU A 30 7.06 8.30 7.84
CA LEU A 30 7.79 7.34 8.66
C LEU A 30 8.49 6.27 7.82
N ASP A 31 9.70 5.88 8.25
CA ASP A 31 10.40 4.72 7.69
C ASP A 31 9.54 3.44 7.82
N PRO A 32 9.49 2.58 6.78
CA PRO A 32 10.34 2.56 5.57
C PRO A 32 9.79 3.37 4.37
N GLY A 33 8.88 4.31 4.61
CA GLY A 33 8.12 5.00 3.57
C GLY A 33 6.91 4.19 3.11
N VAL A 34 6.54 4.34 1.84
CA VAL A 34 5.43 3.60 1.23
C VAL A 34 5.95 2.25 0.71
N THR A 35 5.38 1.13 1.15
CA THR A 35 5.76 -0.23 0.71
C THR A 35 4.52 -1.11 0.55
N VAL A 36 4.68 -2.36 0.09
CA VAL A 36 3.59 -3.36 0.09
C VAL A 36 3.23 -3.69 1.54
N GLY A 37 1.94 -3.80 1.85
CA GLY A 37 1.43 -3.84 3.22
C GLY A 37 2.11 -4.86 4.16
N HIS A 38 2.40 -6.07 3.70
CA HIS A 38 3.05 -7.10 4.52
C HIS A 38 4.51 -6.78 4.91
N ARG A 39 5.13 -5.77 4.29
CA ARG A 39 6.49 -5.29 4.58
C ARG A 39 6.52 -4.06 5.49
N TRP A 40 5.39 -3.43 5.75
CA TRP A 40 5.36 -2.22 6.56
C TRP A 40 5.42 -2.58 8.05
N ARG A 41 6.60 -2.40 8.66
CA ARG A 41 6.89 -2.65 10.09
C ARG A 41 6.26 -3.96 10.61
N PRO A 42 6.57 -5.13 10.02
CA PRO A 42 6.00 -6.39 10.46
C PRO A 42 6.43 -6.69 11.90
N THR A 43 5.49 -7.16 12.71
CA THR A 43 5.74 -7.53 14.12
C THR A 43 6.11 -9.00 14.29
N VAL A 44 5.93 -9.81 13.25
CA VAL A 44 6.25 -11.24 13.22
C VAL A 44 7.38 -11.48 12.20
N PRO A 45 8.38 -12.32 12.51
CA PRO A 45 9.42 -12.69 11.55
C PRO A 45 8.83 -13.32 10.30
N ALA A 46 9.50 -13.12 9.16
CA ALA A 46 9.13 -13.79 7.92
C ALA A 46 9.25 -15.32 8.08
N GLY A 47 8.29 -16.04 7.51
CA GLY A 47 8.23 -17.50 7.55
C GLY A 47 7.51 -18.06 6.31
N PRO A 48 7.26 -19.37 6.27
CA PRO A 48 6.63 -20.04 5.12
C PRO A 48 5.27 -19.46 4.72
N GLU A 49 4.52 -18.94 5.69
CA GLU A 49 3.18 -18.35 5.51
C GLU A 49 3.23 -16.85 5.17
N THR A 50 4.42 -16.24 5.07
CA THR A 50 4.52 -14.81 4.74
C THR A 50 4.05 -14.55 3.31
N PRO A 51 3.11 -13.61 3.09
CA PRO A 51 2.66 -13.28 1.74
C PRO A 51 3.79 -12.76 0.87
N THR A 52 3.74 -13.10 -0.41
CA THR A 52 4.56 -12.48 -1.45
C THR A 52 3.97 -11.13 -1.88
N ASP A 53 4.76 -10.31 -2.58
CA ASP A 53 4.28 -9.05 -3.17
C ASP A 53 3.08 -9.22 -4.07
N ALA A 54 3.08 -10.28 -4.88
CA ALA A 54 1.99 -10.56 -5.82
C ALA A 54 0.67 -10.93 -5.10
N GLN A 55 0.72 -11.37 -3.85
CA GLN A 55 -0.45 -11.73 -3.05
C GLN A 55 -1.05 -10.53 -2.29
N VAL A 56 -0.38 -9.37 -2.26
CA VAL A 56 -0.81 -8.20 -1.48
C VAL A 56 -1.02 -7.00 -2.40
N SER A 57 -2.28 -6.65 -2.63
CA SER A 57 -2.68 -5.61 -3.59
C SER A 57 -2.74 -4.19 -3.02
N LEU A 58 -1.96 -3.88 -1.98
CA LEU A 58 -2.07 -2.64 -1.22
C LEU A 58 -0.70 -1.99 -0.96
N TRP A 59 -0.61 -0.69 -1.23
CA TRP A 59 0.46 0.18 -0.75
C TRP A 59 0.13 0.68 0.67
N THR A 60 1.14 0.79 1.53
CA THR A 60 1.01 1.18 2.94
C THR A 60 2.13 2.11 3.34
N GLY A 61 1.79 3.20 4.03
CA GLY A 61 2.71 4.19 4.58
C GLY A 61 1.99 5.04 5.63
N VAL A 62 2.75 5.69 6.52
CA VAL A 62 2.21 6.57 7.58
C VAL A 62 2.98 7.87 7.56
N GLY A 63 2.26 8.99 7.38
CA GLY A 63 2.81 10.33 7.47
C GLY A 63 2.23 11.07 8.67
N ILE A 64 3.09 11.73 9.44
CA ILE A 64 2.69 12.59 10.55
C ILE A 64 2.54 14.01 10.01
N LYS A 65 1.44 14.68 10.36
CA LYS A 65 1.26 16.10 10.05
C LYS A 65 2.04 16.94 11.08
N PRO A 66 2.86 17.91 10.65
CA PRO A 66 3.54 18.85 11.54
C PRO A 66 2.58 19.71 12.37
#